data_AF-A0A2M8F2V8-F1
#
_entry.id   AF-A0A2M8F2V8-F1
#
_cell.length_a   1.000
_cell.length_b   1.000
_cell.length_c   1.000
_cell.angle_alpha   90.00
_cell.angle_beta   90.00
_cell.angle_gamma   90.00
#
_symmetry.space_group_name_H-M   'P 1'
#
loop_
_entity.id
_entity.type
_entity.pdbx_description
1 polymer ?
#
loop_
_entity_poly.entity_id
_entity_poly.type
_entity_poly.pdbx_seq_one_letter_code
_entity_poly.pdbx_strand_id
1 'polypeptide(L)' 'KVNVEEIVLHSFGHLSESKSAPEFAQEMINEIKKSLDERNFRVKTTPFGYFLEFKIHVLGESLAKVFKSL' A
#
# COMPACT_ATOMS: atom_id res chain seq x y z
N LYS A 1 14.20 2.56 -8.29
CA LYS A 1 14.45 4.02 -8.11
C LYS A 1 14.73 4.34 -6.65
N VAL A 2 14.03 3.71 -5.71
CA VAL A 2 14.48 3.52 -4.32
C VAL A 2 14.79 2.02 -4.16
N ASN A 3 15.95 1.67 -3.60
CA ASN A 3 16.40 0.27 -3.50
C ASN A 3 15.78 -0.37 -2.25
N VAL A 4 14.58 -0.95 -2.40
CA VAL A 4 13.80 -1.49 -1.27
C VAL A 4 13.46 -2.96 -1.50
N GLU A 5 13.43 -3.71 -0.41
CA GLU A 5 13.08 -5.14 -0.41
C GLU A 5 11.74 -5.43 0.28
N GLU A 6 11.27 -4.50 1.11
CA GLU A 6 10.02 -4.60 1.87
C GLU A 6 8.99 -3.60 1.39
N ILE A 7 7.75 -4.07 1.25
CA ILE A 7 6.60 -3.27 0.84
C ILE A 7 5.49 -3.46 1.88
N VAL A 8 4.89 -2.34 2.31
CA VAL A 8 3.70 -2.36 3.14
C VAL A 8 2.51 -1.87 2.31
N LEU A 9 1.51 -2.73 2.15
CA LEU A 9 0.21 -2.37 1.58
C LEU A 9 -0.70 -1.90 2.72
N HIS A 10 -1.05 -0.62 2.69
CA HIS A 10 -1.96 -0.01 3.64
C HIS A 10 -3.18 0.55 2.89
N SER A 11 -4.37 0.08 3.25
CA SER A 11 -5.62 0.60 2.66
C SER A 11 -5.88 2.02 3.15
N PHE A 12 -5.84 3.00 2.25
CA PHE A 12 -6.03 4.41 2.60
C PHE A 12 -7.10 5.07 1.73
N GLY A 13 -8.37 4.91 2.11
CA GLY A 13 -9.52 5.37 1.34
C GLY A 13 -9.72 6.88 1.24
N HIS A 14 -8.89 7.69 1.91
CA HIS A 14 -8.93 9.15 1.86
C HIS A 14 -8.15 9.75 0.68
N LEU A 15 -7.44 8.93 -0.11
CA LEU A 15 -6.67 9.39 -1.28
C LEU A 15 -7.51 9.63 -2.54
N SER A 16 -8.81 9.32 -2.50
CA SER A 16 -9.73 9.44 -3.63
C SER A 16 -11.08 9.98 -3.14
N GLU A 17 -11.73 10.77 -3.99
CA GLU A 17 -13.10 11.24 -3.76
C GLU A 17 -14.13 10.12 -3.96
N SER A 18 -13.84 9.14 -4.82
CA SER A 18 -14.67 7.97 -5.05
C SER A 18 -14.05 6.71 -4.45
N LYS A 19 -14.91 5.78 -4.02
CA LYS A 19 -14.51 4.51 -3.38
C LYS A 19 -15.20 3.35 -4.09
N SER A 20 -14.47 2.25 -4.28
CA SER A 20 -15.07 1.00 -4.72
C SER A 20 -15.81 0.31 -3.55
N ALA A 21 -16.48 -0.80 -3.86
CA ALA A 21 -16.97 -1.71 -2.83
C ALA A 21 -15.81 -2.21 -1.94
N PRO A 22 -16.02 -2.37 -0.62
CA PRO A 22 -15.00 -2.87 0.30
C PRO A 22 -14.43 -4.24 -0.10
N GLU A 23 -15.29 -5.16 -0.55
CA GLU A 23 -14.93 -6.52 -0.94
C GLU A 23 -13.96 -6.50 -2.12
N PHE A 24 -14.28 -5.68 -3.13
CA PHE A 24 -13.42 -5.48 -4.30
C PHE A 24 -12.06 -4.86 -3.91
N ALA A 25 -12.06 -3.87 -3.02
CA ALA A 25 -10.81 -3.25 -2.57
C ALA A 25 -9.91 -4.24 -1.81
N GLN A 26 -10.51 -5.09 -0.98
CA GLN A 26 -9.77 -6.12 -0.24
C GLN A 26 -9.21 -7.19 -1.17
N GLU A 27 -10.00 -7.66 -2.15
CA GLU A 27 -9.55 -8.61 -3.17
C GLU A 27 -8.40 -8.03 -4.00
N MET A 28 -8.52 -6.77 -4.42
CA MET A 28 -7.46 -6.07 -5.15
C MET A 28 -6.16 -5.99 -4.35
N ILE A 29 -6.22 -5.68 -3.05
CA ILE A 29 -5.03 -5.65 -2.18
C ILE A 29 -4.38 -7.04 -2.10
N ASN A 30 -5.18 -8.11 -2.02
CA ASN A 30 -4.67 -9.48 -1.99
C ASN A 30 -3.98 -9.86 -3.31
N GLU A 31 -4.56 -9.49 -4.46
CA GLU A 31 -3.95 -9.72 -5.77
C GLU A 31 -2.66 -8.93 -5.96
N ILE A 32 -2.62 -7.66 -5.51
CA ILE A 32 -1.39 -6.85 -5.52
C ILE A 32 -0.32 -7.51 -4.64
N LYS A 33 -0.68 -7.96 -3.44
CA LYS A 33 0.25 -8.68 -2.55
C LYS A 33 0.83 -9.90 -3.25
N LYS A 34 -0.02 -10.76 -3.81
CA LYS A 34 0.40 -11.96 -4.52
C LYS A 34 1.37 -11.64 -5.67
N SER A 35 1.03 -10.66 -6.51
CA SER A 35 1.88 -10.27 -7.64
C SER A 35 3.25 -9.72 -7.20
N LEU A 36 3.30 -9.01 -6.07
CA LEU A 36 4.55 -8.50 -5.51
C LEU A 36 5.38 -9.61 -4.84
N ASP A 37 4.73 -10.54 -4.14
CA ASP A 37 5.39 -11.73 -3.56
C ASP A 37 6.01 -12.60 -4.67
N GLU A 38 5.31 -12.80 -5.80
CA GLU A 38 5.84 -13.50 -7.00
C GLU A 38 7.07 -12.80 -7.63
N ARG A 39 7.23 -11.50 -7.39
CA ARG A 39 8.41 -10.71 -7.80
C ARG A 39 9.51 -10.69 -6.74
N ASN A 40 9.40 -11.52 -5.70
CA ASN A 40 10.34 -11.67 -4.58
C ASN A 40 10.45 -10.45 -3.65
N PHE A 41 9.41 -9.62 -3.56
CA PHE A 41 9.34 -8.61 -2.50
C PHE A 41 8.83 -9.24 -1.19
N ARG A 42 9.27 -8.71 -0.05
CA ARG A 42 8.68 -9.04 1.26
C ARG A 42 7.48 -8.12 1.50
N VAL A 43 6.27 -8.63 1.25
CA VAL A 43 5.05 -7.81 1.32
C VAL A 43 4.27 -8.06 2.60
N LYS A 44 3.98 -6.99 3.35
CA LYS A 44 3.08 -6.98 4.51
C LYS A 44 1.83 -6.19 4.18
N THR A 45 0.69 -6.59 4.72
CA THR A 45 -0.59 -5.88 4.57
C THR A 45 -1.12 -5.52 5.94
N THR A 46 -1.55 -4.28 6.14
CA THR A 46 -2.25 -3.90 7.37
C THR A 46 -3.68 -4.45 7.37
N PRO A 47 -4.31 -4.68 8.54
CA PRO A 47 -5.71 -5.11 8.58
C PRO A 47 -6.63 -4.18 7.77
N PHE A 48 -7.39 -4.75 6.81
CA PHE A 48 -8.31 -3.98 5.98
C PHE A 48 -9.59 -3.63 6.75
N GLY A 49 -10.06 -2.39 6.63
CA GLY A 49 -11.31 -1.94 7.25
C GLY A 49 -11.21 -1.57 8.74
N TYR A 50 -9.99 -1.51 9.30
CA TYR A 50 -9.75 -1.10 10.68
C TYR A 50 -9.22 0.33 10.75
N PHE A 51 -9.57 1.04 11.83
CA PHE A 51 -8.84 2.24 12.23
C PHE A 51 -7.52 1.82 12.87
N LEU A 52 -6.41 2.28 12.29
CA LEU A 52 -5.07 1.91 12.72
C LEU A 52 -4.31 3.16 13.14
N GLU A 53 -3.68 3.11 14.31
CA GLU A 53 -2.61 4.03 14.64
C GLU A 53 -1.30 3.49 14.08
N PHE A 54 -0.52 4.33 13.41
CA PHE A 54 0.81 3.96 12.96
C PHE A 54 1.79 5.13 13.09
N LYS A 55 3.07 4.77 13.17
CA LYS A 55 4.21 5.70 13.12
C LYS A 55 4.98 5.44 11.84
N ILE A 56 5.22 6.47 11.04
CA ILE A 56 6.05 6.39 9.83
C ILE A 56 7.21 7.37 9.99
N HIS A 57 8.42 6.89 9.73
CA HIS A 57 9.57 7.73 9.51
C HIS A 57 9.83 7.82 8.00
N VAL A 58 9.78 9.03 7.44
CA VAL A 58 9.93 9.25 6.00
C VAL A 58 11.33 9.80 5.74
N LEU A 59 12.04 9.18 4.79
CA LEU A 59 13.37 9.65 4.39
C LEU A 59 13.29 11.03 3.72
N GLY A 60 14.38 11.80 3.81
CA GLY A 60 14.44 13.17 3.26
C GLY A 60 14.65 13.26 1.75
N GLU A 61 14.94 12.14 1.07
CA GLU A 61 15.19 12.11 -0.37
C GLU A 61 13.93 12.42 -1.19
N SER A 62 14.10 13.06 -2.36
CA SER A 62 12.98 13.50 -3.22
C SER A 62 12.01 12.36 -3.62
N LEU A 63 12.52 11.13 -3.74
CA LEU A 63 11.71 9.95 -4.10
C LEU A 63 11.06 9.25 -2.89
N ALA A 64 11.29 9.72 -1.66
CA ALA A 64 10.69 9.14 -0.45
C ALA A 64 9.18 9.40 -0.34
N LYS A 65 8.65 10.35 -1.11
CA LYS A 65 7.22 10.72 -1.16
C LYS A 65 6.79 10.85 -2.61
N VAL A 66 5.96 9.93 -3.07
CA VAL A 66 5.44 9.93 -4.44
C VAL A 66 3.93 9.66 -4.40
N PHE A 67 3.18 10.47 -5.15
CA PHE A 67 1.77 10.22 -5.45
C PHE A 67 1.63 9.78 -6.91
N LYS A 68 0.77 8.80 -7.17
CA LYS A 68 0.49 8.28 -8.51
C LYS A 68 -1.02 8.12 -8.68
N SER A 69 -1.59 8.89 -9.62
CA SER A 69 -2.89 8.59 -10.22
C SER A 69 -2.69 7.51 -11.28
N LEU A 70 -3.58 6.52 -11.27
CA LEU A 70 -3.74 5.55 -12.36
C LEU A 70 -4.71 6.12 -13.41
#